data_AF-A0A354ZAX9-F1
#
_entry.id   AF-A0A354ZAX9-F1
#
_cell.length_a   1.000
_cell.length_b   1.000
_cell.length_c   1.000
_cell.angle_alpha   90.00
_cell.angle_beta   90.00
_cell.angle_gamma   90.00
#
_symmetry.space_group_name_H-M   'P 1'
#
loop_
_entity.id
_entity.type
_entity.pdbx_description
1 polymer ?
#
loop_
_entity_poly.entity_id
_entity_poly.type
_entity_poly.pdbx_seq_one_letter_code
_entity_poly.pdbx_strand_id
1 'polypeptide(L)'
;MFLYEALFLALAGAVVGIILALVVMAILGLITFDPQSPVFLILKRGHLSFYLPPLRALGNIAIIAVLTLVAVYAPANAAAKMPPAEALRTVK
;
A
#
# COMPACT_ATOMS: atom_id res chain seq x y z
N MET A 1 -0.30 -2.29 -22.01
CA MET A 1 -0.95 -3.29 -21.14
C MET A 1 -0.28 -3.33 -19.77
N PHE A 2 1.04 -3.55 -19.68
CA PHE A 2 1.80 -3.58 -18.42
C PHE A 2 1.60 -2.37 -17.46
N LEU A 3 1.48 -1.13 -17.97
CA LEU A 3 1.21 0.03 -17.10
C LEU A 3 -0.14 -0.09 -16.37
N TYR A 4 -1.18 -0.56 -17.05
CA TYR A 4 -2.51 -0.74 -16.45
C TYR A 4 -2.51 -1.88 -15.44
N GLU A 5 -1.86 -3.00 -15.78
CA GLU A 5 -1.68 -4.12 -14.84
C GLU A 5 -0.99 -3.66 -13.55
N ALA A 6 0.12 -2.93 -13.68
CA ALA A 6 0.84 -2.39 -12.55
C ALA A 6 -0.01 -1.41 -11.72
N LEU A 7 -0.78 -0.55 -12.38
CA LEU A 7 -1.69 0.39 -11.70
C LEU A 7 -2.77 -0.35 -10.90
N PHE A 8 -3.46 -1.32 -11.52
CA PHE A 8 -4.51 -2.08 -10.84
C PHE A 8 -3.95 -2.93 -9.71
N LEU A 9 -2.76 -3.53 -9.89
CA LEU A 9 -2.09 -4.28 -8.84
C LEU A 9 -1.71 -3.38 -7.66
N ALA A 10 -1.21 -2.17 -7.93
CA ALA A 10 -0.88 -1.20 -6.89
C ALA A 10 -2.13 -0.71 -6.14
N LEU A 11 -3.23 -0.43 -6.85
CA LEU A 11 -4.49 -0.02 -6.23
C LEU A 11 -5.08 -1.14 -5.37
N ALA A 12 -5.13 -2.38 -5.89
CA ALA A 12 -5.60 -3.53 -5.13
C ALA A 12 -4.73 -3.76 -3.89
N GLY A 13 -3.41 -3.70 -4.04
CA GLY A 13 -2.46 -3.79 -2.93
C GLY A 13 -2.68 -2.71 -1.88
N ALA A 14 -2.96 -1.47 -2.29
CA ALA A 14 -3.22 -0.37 -1.37
C ALA A 14 -4.55 -0.55 -0.61
N VAL A 15 -5.61 -1.04 -1.27
CA VAL A 15 -6.89 -1.38 -0.63
C VAL A 15 -6.69 -2.50 0.39
N VAL A 16 -6.01 -3.58 0.02
CA VAL A 16 -5.70 -4.69 0.93
C VAL A 16 -4.85 -4.21 2.11
N GLY A 17 -3.86 -3.35 1.87
CA GLY A 17 -3.03 -2.75 2.90
C GLY A 17 -3.83 -1.91 3.91
N ILE A 18 -4.81 -1.13 3.44
CA ILE A 18 -5.70 -0.37 4.32
C ILE A 18 -6.56 -1.30 5.16
N ILE A 19 -7.16 -2.33 4.55
CA ILE A 19 -7.96 -3.33 5.28
C ILE A 19 -7.11 -3.98 6.37
N LEU A 20 -5.88 -4.39 6.04
CA LEU A 20 -4.96 -5.02 6.99
C LEU A 20 -4.55 -4.05 8.11
N ALA A 21 -4.29 -2.78 7.79
CA ALA A 21 -4.02 -1.76 8.80
C ALA A 21 -5.20 -1.56 9.75
N LEU A 22 -6.45 -1.53 9.25
CA LEU A 22 -7.66 -1.45 10.07
C LEU A 22 -7.79 -2.66 11.01
N VAL A 23 -7.52 -3.86 10.51
CA VAL A 23 -7.53 -5.10 11.31
C VAL A 23 -6.47 -5.02 12.42
N VAL A 24 -5.24 -4.63 12.10
CA VAL A 24 -4.16 -4.49 13.10
C VAL A 24 -4.50 -3.43 14.14
N MET A 25 -5.01 -2.26 13.72
CA MET A 25 -5.43 -1.20 14.65
C MET A 25 -6.57 -1.67 15.57
N ALA A 26 -7.52 -2.45 15.05
CA ALA A 26 -8.59 -3.03 15.85
C ALA A 26 -8.05 -4.01 16.90
N ILE A 27 -7.18 -4.93 16.49
CA ILE A 27 -6.56 -5.92 17.40
C ILE A 27 -5.76 -5.20 18.51
N LEU A 28 -4.93 -4.22 18.14
CA LEU A 28 -4.15 -3.45 19.10
C LEU A 28 -5.03 -2.59 20.02
N GLY A 29 -6.18 -2.12 19.53
CA GLY A 29 -7.15 -1.37 20.31
C GLY A 29 -7.84 -2.20 21.40
N LEU A 30 -7.92 -3.54 21.24
CA LEU A 30 -8.46 -4.43 22.26
C LEU A 30 -7.54 -4.56 23.48
N ILE A 31 -6.27 -4.19 23.35
CA ILE A 31 -5.30 -4.25 24.45
C ILE A 31 -5.61 -3.13 25.45
N THR A 32 -5.96 -3.52 26.68
CA THR A 32 -6.15 -2.63 27.82
C THR A 32 -4.85 -2.47 28.59
N PHE A 33 -4.55 -1.25 29.02
CA PHE A 33 -3.38 -0.95 29.85
C PHE A 33 -3.80 -0.49 31.25
N ASP A 34 -2.96 -0.78 32.24
CA ASP A 34 -3.19 -0.43 33.64
C ASP A 34 -3.27 1.11 33.81
N PRO A 35 -4.33 1.64 34.45
CA PRO A 35 -4.46 3.06 34.77
C PRO A 35 -3.33 3.65 35.63
N GLN A 36 -2.59 2.82 36.38
CA GLN A 36 -1.45 3.25 37.19
C GLN A 36 -0.13 3.33 36.38
N SER A 37 -0.15 2.94 35.10
CA SER A 37 1.01 3.00 34.23
C SER A 37 1.26 4.43 33.71
N PRO A 38 2.52 4.90 33.63
CA PRO A 38 2.87 6.20 33.02
C PRO A 38 2.37 6.36 31.58
N VAL A 39 2.12 5.26 30.88
CA VAL A 39 1.63 5.23 29.50
C VAL A 39 0.19 5.75 29.40
N PHE A 40 -0.58 5.76 30.51
CA PHE A 40 -1.98 6.19 30.57
C PHE A 40 -2.22 7.62 30.04
N LEU A 41 -1.24 8.51 30.13
CA LEU A 41 -1.33 9.89 29.60
C LEU A 41 -1.52 9.96 28.08
N ILE A 42 -1.15 8.90 27.35
CA ILE A 42 -1.21 8.82 25.89
C ILE A 42 -2.42 7.97 25.44
N LEU A 43 -3.07 7.26 26.37
CA LEU A 43 -4.17 6.35 26.07
C LEU A 43 -5.51 7.04 26.21
N LYS A 44 -6.44 6.70 25.32
CA LYS A 44 -7.82 7.18 25.40
C LYS A 44 -8.65 6.11 26.10
N ARG A 45 -9.05 6.35 27.35
CA ARG A 45 -9.81 5.40 28.19
C ARG A 45 -9.10 4.06 28.42
N GLY A 46 -7.78 4.06 28.59
CA GLY A 46 -7.00 2.83 28.84
C GLY A 46 -6.76 1.94 27.60
N HIS A 47 -7.11 2.42 26.41
CA HIS A 47 -6.87 1.74 25.13
C HIS A 47 -5.99 2.57 24.19
N LEU A 48 -5.29 1.88 23.27
CA LEU A 48 -4.60 2.51 22.14
C LEU A 48 -5.63 3.05 21.15
N SER A 49 -5.64 4.37 20.94
CA SER A 49 -6.52 5.02 19.97
C SER A 49 -5.74 5.33 18.70
N PHE A 50 -6.13 4.69 17.60
CA PHE A 50 -5.57 4.97 16.29
C PHE A 50 -6.56 5.80 15.46
N TYR A 51 -6.05 6.82 14.79
CA TYR A 51 -6.84 7.64 13.87
C TYR A 51 -6.20 7.58 12.48
N LEU A 52 -6.97 7.11 11.50
CA LEU A 52 -6.58 7.06 10.10
C LEU A 52 -7.30 8.20 9.36
N PRO A 53 -6.62 9.32 9.03
CA PRO A 53 -7.26 10.42 8.31
C PRO A 53 -7.54 9.98 6.86
N PRO A 54 -8.81 9.94 6.40
CA PRO A 54 -9.14 9.41 5.07
C PRO A 54 -8.43 10.13 3.94
N LEU A 55 -8.28 11.45 4.05
CA LEU A 55 -7.60 12.27 3.04
C LEU A 55 -6.11 11.95 2.92
N ARG A 56 -5.44 11.64 4.04
CA ARG A 56 -4.03 11.21 4.02
C ARG A 56 -3.88 9.82 3.42
N ALA A 57 -4.82 8.91 3.72
CA ALA A 57 -4.84 7.58 3.12
C ALA A 57 -5.01 7.65 1.59
N LEU A 58 -5.94 8.48 1.10
CA LEU A 58 -6.11 8.74 -0.33
C LEU A 58 -4.86 9.34 -0.98
N GLY A 59 -4.21 10.30 -0.31
CA GLY A 59 -2.93 10.86 -0.76
C GLY A 59 -1.84 9.79 -0.90
N ASN A 60 -1.72 8.89 0.09
CA ASN A 60 -0.76 7.79 0.04
C ASN A 60 -1.07 6.81 -1.11
N ILE A 61 -2.34 6.48 -1.35
CA ILE A 61 -2.74 5.64 -2.50
C ILE A 61 -2.31 6.30 -3.80
N ALA A 62 -2.58 7.60 -3.97
CA ALA A 62 -2.19 8.35 -5.16
C ALA A 62 -0.67 8.36 -5.37
N ILE A 63 0.09 8.59 -4.30
CA ILE A 63 1.57 8.55 -4.34
C ILE A 63 2.06 7.17 -4.77
N ILE A 64 1.54 6.09 -4.16
CA ILE A 64 1.90 4.72 -4.52
C ILE A 64 1.60 4.47 -6.00
N ALA A 65 0.39 4.81 -6.47
CA ALA A 65 0.00 4.63 -7.86
C ALA A 65 0.95 5.36 -8.84
N VAL A 66 1.28 6.62 -8.56
CA VAL A 66 2.21 7.41 -9.38
C VAL A 66 3.60 6.79 -9.37
N LEU A 67 4.14 6.43 -8.20
CA LEU A 67 5.46 5.82 -8.09
C LEU A 67 5.53 4.47 -8.80
N THR A 68 4.48 3.64 -8.72
CA THR A 68 4.40 2.38 -9.46
C THR A 68 4.41 2.62 -10.98
N LEU A 69 3.63 3.59 -11.47
CA LEU A 69 3.63 3.94 -12.89
C LEU A 69 5.02 4.40 -13.36
N VAL A 70 5.69 5.24 -12.58
CA VAL A 70 7.05 5.70 -12.87
C VAL A 70 8.04 4.53 -12.90
N ALA A 71 7.96 3.63 -11.92
CA ALA A 71 8.86 2.48 -11.83
C ALA A 71 8.70 1.52 -13.03
N VAL A 72 7.47 1.30 -13.49
CA VAL A 72 7.16 0.37 -14.60
C VAL A 72 7.29 1.04 -15.98
N TYR A 73 7.37 2.37 -16.06
CA TYR A 73 7.43 3.09 -17.33
C TYR A 73 8.62 2.67 -18.21
N ALA A 74 9.83 2.64 -17.65
CA ALA A 74 11.04 2.25 -18.39
C ALA A 74 10.97 0.81 -18.96
N PRO A 75 10.68 -0.24 -18.17
CA PRO A 75 10.58 -1.60 -18.70
C PRO A 75 9.38 -1.78 -19.65
N ALA A 76 8.23 -1.14 -19.37
CA ALA A 76 7.07 -1.23 -20.26
C ALA A 76 7.34 -0.57 -21.62
N ASN A 77 8.06 0.55 -21.64
CA ASN A 77 8.45 1.23 -22.88
C ASN A 77 9.51 0.42 -23.65
N ALA A 78 10.43 -0.25 -22.96
CA ALA A 78 11.38 -1.17 -23.59
C ALA A 78 10.66 -2.36 -24.24
N ALA A 79 9.71 -2.97 -23.52
CA ALA A 79 8.90 -4.07 -24.04
C ALA A 79 8.05 -3.65 -25.25
N ALA A 80 7.51 -2.43 -25.25
CA ALA A 80 6.72 -1.90 -26.36
C ALA A 80 7.53 -1.69 -27.66
N LYS A 81 8.86 -1.53 -27.54
CA LYS A 81 9.76 -1.30 -28.68
C LYS A 81 10.45 -2.57 -29.16
N MET A 82 10.23 -3.71 -28.49
CA MET A 82 10.89 -4.97 -28.83
C MET A 82 10.35 -5.53 -30.16
N PRO A 83 11.22 -5.84 -31.14
CA PRO A 83 10.80 -6.48 -32.39
C PRO A 83 10.15 -7.85 -32.12
N PRO A 84 9.08 -8.24 -32.84
CA PRO A 84 8.40 -9.52 -32.61
C PRO A 84 9.32 -10.73 -32.78
N ALA A 85 10.27 -10.67 -33.71
CA ALA A 85 11.25 -11.74 -33.93
C ALA A 85 12.22 -11.90 -32.74
N GLU A 86 12.55 -10.81 -32.04
CA GLU A 86 13.37 -10.87 -30.82
C GLU A 86 12.55 -11.35 -29.62
N ALA A 87 11.29 -10.92 -29.50
CA ALA A 87 10.38 -11.34 -28.43
C ALA A 87 10.05 -12.84 -28.49
N LEU A 88 10.01 -13.43 -29.69
CA LEU A 88 9.75 -14.86 -29.92
C LEU A 88 11.03 -15.72 -29.91
N ARG A 89 12.21 -15.10 -29.90
CA ARG A 89 13.46 -15.86 -29.81
C ARG A 89 13.60 -16.42 -28.41
N THR A 90 13.28 -17.71 -28.24
CA THR A 90 13.60 -18.47 -27.03
C THR A 90 15.12 -18.46 -26.86
N VAL A 91 15.61 -17.62 -25.94
CA VAL A 91 16.99 -17.69 -25.48
C VAL A 91 17.05 -18.91 -24.58
N LYS A 92 17.73 -19.96 -25.03
CA LYS A 92 18.01 -21.16 -24.25
C LYS A 92 19.30 -20.96 -23.47
#